data_AF-A0A7S2W540-F1
#
_entry.id   AF-A0A7S2W540-F1
#
_cell.length_a   1.000
_cell.length_b   1.000
_cell.length_c   1.000
_cell.angle_alpha   90.00
_cell.angle_beta   90.00
_cell.angle_gamma   90.00
#
_symmetry.space_group_name_H-M   'P 1'
#
loop_
_entity.id
_entity.type
_entity.pdbx_description
1 polymer ?
#
loop_
_entity_poly.entity_id
_entity_poly.type
_entity_poly.pdbx_seq_one_letter_code
_entity_poly.pdbx_strand_id
1 'polypeptide(L)'
;ADRMLDMGFEPQIRKIVEQIRPDRQTLMWSATWPKDVRKLAEDFLKEYIQLNIGALQLSANHNILQIIDVCEENEKEFKLTKLLEEIMQEKENKTLIFTETKRKADDITRRMRRE
;
A
#
# COMPACT_ATOMS: atom_id res chain seq x y z
N ALA A 1 -3.21 -0.08 -8.72
CA ALA A 1 -3.12 -1.38 -9.41
C ALA A 1 -1.96 -2.23 -8.89
N ASP A 2 -0.87 -1.64 -8.38
CA ASP A 2 0.38 -2.35 -8.05
C ASP A 2 0.21 -3.57 -7.13
N ARG A 3 -0.64 -3.51 -6.09
CA ARG A 3 -0.92 -4.68 -5.23
C ARG A 3 -1.89 -5.70 -5.80
N MET A 4 -2.71 -5.33 -6.79
CA MET A 4 -3.49 -6.31 -7.56
C MET A 4 -2.64 -7.08 -8.56
N LEU A 5 -1.35 -6.71 -8.70
CA LEU A 5 -0.44 -7.23 -9.72
C LEU A 5 0.87 -7.78 -9.14
N ASP A 6 1.02 -7.73 -7.81
CA ASP A 6 1.95 -8.61 -7.11
C ASP A 6 1.69 -10.05 -7.57
N MET A 7 2.76 -10.83 -7.70
CA MET A 7 2.84 -12.15 -8.35
C MET A 7 1.70 -13.15 -8.03
N GLY A 8 0.92 -12.93 -6.97
CA GLY A 8 -0.22 -13.76 -6.60
C GLY A 8 -1.53 -13.50 -7.37
N PHE A 9 -1.76 -12.32 -7.93
CA PHE A 9 -3.05 -11.95 -8.54
C PHE A 9 -3.04 -11.96 -10.08
N GLU A 10 -1.87 -11.88 -10.72
CA GLU A 10 -1.75 -11.89 -12.19
C GLU A 10 -2.50 -13.07 -12.85
N PRO A 11 -2.39 -14.33 -12.37
CA PRO A 11 -3.08 -15.44 -13.03
C PRO A 11 -4.60 -15.32 -12.95
N GLN A 12 -5.11 -14.67 -11.90
CA GLN A 12 -6.54 -14.44 -11.70
C GLN A 12 -7.04 -13.32 -12.62
N ILE A 13 -6.28 -12.22 -12.73
CA ILE A 13 -6.58 -11.11 -13.64
C ILE A 13 -6.58 -11.60 -15.09
N ARG A 14 -5.57 -12.39 -15.49
CA ARG A 14 -5.50 -12.95 -16.84
C ARG A 14 -6.73 -13.79 -17.18
N LYS A 15 -7.13 -14.72 -16.29
CA LYS A 15 -8.33 -15.55 -16.47
C LYS A 15 -9.61 -14.73 -16.64
N ILE A 16 -9.74 -13.61 -15.94
CA ILE A 16 -10.90 -12.73 -16.06
C ILE A 16 -10.85 -11.98 -17.39
N VAL A 17 -9.70 -11.37 -17.70
CA VAL A 17 -9.52 -10.51 -18.88
C VAL A 17 -9.64 -11.30 -20.19
N GLU A 18 -9.19 -12.56 -20.22
CA GLU A 18 -9.34 -13.47 -21.38
C GLU A 18 -10.81 -13.76 -21.74
N GLN A 19 -11.73 -13.60 -20.79
CA GLN A 19 -13.17 -13.78 -21.02
C GLN A 19 -13.86 -12.50 -21.51
N ILE A 20 -13.13 -11.37 -21.58
CA ILE A 20 -13.68 -10.09 -22.03
C ILE A 20 -13.29 -9.86 -23.49
N ARG A 21 -14.26 -9.36 -24.28
CA ARG A 21 -14.07 -9.00 -25.70
C ARG A 21 -12.79 -8.17 -25.93
N PRO A 22 -12.06 -8.40 -27.03
CA PRO A 22 -10.75 -7.80 -27.27
C PRO A 22 -10.78 -6.30 -27.61
N ASP A 23 -11.95 -5.74 -27.87
CA ASP A 23 -12.23 -4.33 -28.20
C ASP A 23 -12.83 -3.56 -27.01
N ARG A 24 -12.65 -4.10 -25.80
CA ARG A 24 -12.94 -3.39 -24.55
C ARG A 24 -12.04 -2.17 -24.36
N GLN A 25 -12.55 -1.15 -23.67
CA GLN A 25 -11.71 -0.12 -23.07
C GLN A 25 -11.14 -0.64 -21.75
N THR A 26 -9.83 -0.54 -21.56
CA THR A 26 -9.16 -0.93 -20.31
C THR A 26 -8.47 0.30 -19.72
N LEU A 27 -8.75 0.60 -18.45
CA LEU A 27 -8.15 1.72 -17.73
C LEU A 27 -7.43 1.19 -16.50
N MET A 28 -6.17 1.57 -16.34
CA MET A 28 -5.34 1.18 -15.19
C MET A 28 -4.96 2.42 -14.39
N TRP A 29 -5.06 2.31 -13.06
CA TRP A 29 -4.78 3.40 -12.13
C TRP A 29 -3.81 2.92 -11.06
N SER A 30 -2.74 3.67 -10.83
CA SER A 30 -1.76 3.34 -9.81
C SER A 30 -0.98 4.54 -9.31
N ALA A 31 -0.62 4.51 -8.04
CA ALA A 31 0.23 5.53 -7.43
C ALA A 31 1.72 5.27 -7.67
N THR A 32 2.11 4.02 -7.98
CA THR A 32 3.49 3.66 -8.33
C THR A 32 3.50 2.96 -9.69
N TRP A 33 4.64 2.96 -10.39
CA TRP A 33 4.74 2.36 -11.73
C TRP A 33 6.03 1.53 -11.91
N PRO A 34 6.22 0.48 -11.09
CA PRO A 34 7.39 -0.40 -11.15
C PRO A 34 7.38 -1.25 -12.43
N LYS A 35 8.51 -1.94 -12.71
CA LYS A 35 8.68 -2.74 -13.93
C LYS A 35 7.61 -3.82 -14.10
N ASP A 36 7.17 -4.47 -13.03
CA ASP A 36 6.19 -5.56 -13.11
C ASP A 36 4.81 -5.06 -13.56
N VAL A 37 4.43 -3.86 -13.11
CA VAL A 37 3.16 -3.23 -13.47
C VAL A 37 3.17 -2.76 -14.93
N ARG A 38 4.34 -2.30 -15.43
CA ARG A 38 4.54 -1.98 -16.85
C ARG A 38 4.30 -3.19 -17.74
N LYS A 39 4.93 -4.32 -17.40
CA LYS A 39 4.76 -5.57 -18.14
C LYS A 39 3.29 -5.97 -18.23
N LEU A 40 2.55 -5.79 -17.14
CA LEU A 40 1.14 -6.14 -17.12
C LEU A 40 0.25 -5.16 -17.90
N ALA A 41 0.60 -3.87 -17.90
CA ALA A 41 -0.04 -2.89 -18.75
C ALA A 41 0.13 -3.26 -20.24
N GLU A 42 1.32 -3.70 -20.64
CA GLU A 42 1.60 -4.19 -22.00
C GLU A 42 0.75 -5.42 -22.37
N ASP A 43 0.51 -6.33 -21.42
CA ASP A 43 -0.27 -7.55 -21.67
C ASP A 43 -1.79 -7.30 -21.82
N PHE A 44 -2.33 -6.27 -21.15
CA PHE A 44 -3.79 -6.09 -21.05
C PHE A 44 -4.33 -4.83 -21.73
N LEU A 45 -3.48 -3.88 -22.09
CA LEU A 45 -3.85 -2.66 -22.79
C LEU A 45 -3.50 -2.73 -24.28
N LYS A 46 -4.27 -2.03 -25.12
CA LYS A 46 -3.98 -1.83 -26.55
C LYS A 46 -3.90 -0.34 -26.83
N GLU A 47 -2.87 0.09 -27.56
CA GLU A 47 -2.67 1.50 -27.99
C GLU A 47 -2.97 2.53 -26.88
N TYR A 48 -2.44 2.29 -25.68
CA TYR A 48 -2.80 3.08 -24.50
C TYR A 48 -1.98 4.35 -24.35
N ILE A 49 -2.56 5.31 -23.65
CA ILE A 49 -1.90 6.55 -23.24
C ILE A 49 -1.58 6.46 -21.75
N GLN A 50 -0.34 6.78 -21.39
CA GLN A 50 0.08 6.89 -19.99
C GLN A 50 0.13 8.36 -19.57
N LEU A 51 -0.55 8.68 -18.47
CA LEU A 51 -0.49 9.99 -17.83
C LEU A 51 0.12 9.85 -16.43
N ASN A 52 1.14 10.66 -16.14
CA ASN A 52 1.79 10.70 -14.84
C ASN A 52 1.60 12.11 -14.24
N ILE A 53 1.20 12.19 -12.98
CA ILE A 53 1.05 13.45 -12.23
C ILE A 53 2.07 13.43 -11.09
N GLY A 54 2.93 14.44 -11.02
CA GLY A 54 4.02 14.51 -10.04
C GLY A 54 5.37 14.03 -10.59
N ALA A 55 6.28 13.59 -9.71
CA ALA A 55 7.61 13.14 -10.11
C ALA A 55 7.56 11.74 -10.77
N LEU A 56 8.49 11.49 -11.71
CA LEU A 56 8.67 10.18 -12.36
C LEU A 56 9.26 9.12 -11.43
N GLN A 57 9.91 9.56 -10.34
CA GLN A 57 10.44 8.69 -9.29
C GLN A 57 9.42 8.56 -8.16
N LEU A 58 9.53 7.50 -7.37
CA LEU A 58 8.64 7.23 -6.24
C LEU A 58 8.67 8.42 -5.26
N SER A 59 7.66 9.28 -5.34
CA SER A 59 7.53 10.45 -4.46
C SER A 59 6.33 10.26 -3.55
N ALA A 60 6.57 10.19 -2.24
CA ALA A 60 5.50 10.30 -1.25
C ALA A 60 4.85 11.70 -1.33
N ASN A 61 3.59 11.81 -0.90
CA ASN A 61 2.90 13.09 -0.87
C ASN A 61 3.65 14.08 0.03
N HIS A 62 3.98 15.25 -0.52
CA HIS A 62 4.76 16.31 0.16
C HIS A 62 4.08 16.89 1.40
N ASN A 63 2.77 16.71 1.56
CA ASN A 63 2.03 17.18 2.73
C ASN A 63 2.15 16.23 3.93
N ILE A 64 2.82 15.08 3.78
CA ILE A 64 2.99 14.10 4.87
C ILE A 64 4.34 14.35 5.55
N LEU A 65 4.31 14.71 6.83
CA LEU A 65 5.50 14.70 7.68
C LEU A 65 5.95 13.25 7.90
N GLN A 66 7.16 12.92 7.44
CA GLN A 66 7.74 11.59 7.54
C GLN A 66 8.81 11.57 8.62
N ILE A 67 8.59 10.76 9.65
CA ILE A 67 9.53 10.57 10.77
C ILE A 67 9.97 9.10 10.75
N ILE A 68 11.28 8.86 10.80
CA ILE A 68 11.87 7.53 10.86
C ILE A 68 12.55 7.37 12.21
N ASP A 69 12.09 6.41 13.00
CA ASP A 69 12.71 6.03 14.27
C ASP A 69 13.44 4.69 14.12
N VAL A 70 14.76 4.71 14.21
CA VAL A 70 15.61 3.51 14.13
C VAL A 70 15.70 2.88 15.51
N CYS A 71 15.24 1.65 15.64
CA CYS A 71 15.18 0.92 16.91
C CYS A 71 15.29 -0.59 16.72
N GLU A 72 15.58 -1.28 17.81
CA GLU A 72 15.56 -2.74 17.87
C GLU A 72 14.12 -3.27 17.94
N GLU A 73 13.89 -4.51 17.49
CA GLU A 73 12.54 -5.10 17.41
C GLU A 73 11.83 -5.17 18.78
N ASN A 74 12.58 -5.39 19.86
CA ASN A 74 12.06 -5.43 21.23
C ASN A 74 11.68 -4.05 21.77
N GLU A 75 12.17 -2.96 21.20
CA GLU A 75 11.85 -1.59 21.63
C GLU A 75 10.56 -1.06 20.99
N LYS A 76 10.16 -1.62 19.83
CA LYS A 76 9.01 -1.14 19.05
C LYS A 76 7.72 -1.08 19.85
N GLU A 77 7.50 -2.03 20.74
CA GLU A 77 6.28 -2.09 21.54
C GLU A 77 6.18 -0.92 22.51
N PHE A 78 7.23 -0.69 23.31
CA PHE A 78 7.29 0.43 24.24
C PHE A 78 7.19 1.78 23.51
N LYS A 79 7.92 1.92 22.39
CA LYS A 79 7.88 3.14 21.57
C LYS A 79 6.50 3.40 20.98
N LEU A 80 5.80 2.35 20.54
CA LEU A 80 4.44 2.45 20.00
C LEU A 80 3.45 2.92 21.06
N THR A 81 3.49 2.35 22.28
CA THR A 81 2.62 2.77 23.38
C THR A 81 2.83 4.24 23.70
N LYS A 82 4.10 4.67 23.87
CA LYS A 82 4.44 6.07 24.14
C LYS A 82 3.95 7.01 23.04
N LEU A 83 4.15 6.65 21.77
CA LEU A 83 3.69 7.46 20.64
C LEU A 83 2.16 7.59 20.62
N LEU A 84 1.44 6.53 20.95
CA LEU A 84 -0.02 6.56 21.01
C LEU A 84 -0.53 7.38 22.19
N GLU A 85 0.13 7.34 23.35
CA GLU A 85 -0.20 8.21 24.49
C GLU A 85 -0.12 9.69 24.09
N GLU A 86 0.93 10.08 23.35
CA GLU A 86 1.10 11.44 22.83
C GLU A 86 0.00 11.79 21.81
N ILE A 87 -0.26 10.91 20.84
CA ILE A 87 -1.29 11.15 19.81
C ILE A 87 -2.70 11.23 20.42
N MET A 88 -3.01 10.41 21.42
CA MET A 88 -4.35 10.37 22.03
C MET A 88 -4.70 11.63 22.81
N GLN A 89 -3.72 12.45 23.19
CA GLN A 89 -3.93 13.76 23.82
C GLN A 89 -4.47 14.80 22.83
N GLU A 90 -4.27 14.59 21.52
CA GLU A 90 -4.75 15.48 20.48
C GLU A 90 -6.24 15.26 20.17
N LYS A 91 -6.93 16.33 19.76
CA LYS A 91 -8.34 16.27 19.36
C LYS A 91 -8.53 15.43 18.09
N GLU A 92 -7.56 15.47 17.17
CA GLU A 92 -7.54 14.71 15.93
C GLU A 92 -6.54 13.56 16.03
N ASN A 93 -7.01 12.42 16.52
CA ASN A 93 -6.16 11.28 16.90
C ASN A 93 -6.48 9.98 16.12
N LYS A 94 -7.06 10.11 14.92
CA LYS A 94 -7.30 8.93 14.07
C LYS A 94 -5.96 8.38 13.57
N THR A 95 -5.62 7.18 14.01
CA THR A 95 -4.36 6.52 13.70
C THR A 95 -4.58 5.19 12.99
N LEU A 96 -3.76 4.90 11.98
CA LEU A 96 -3.70 3.61 11.31
C LEU A 96 -2.30 3.02 11.50
N ILE A 97 -2.22 1.85 12.13
CA ILE A 97 -0.97 1.14 12.42
C ILE A 97 -0.85 -0.04 11.46
N PHE A 98 0.21 -0.05 10.66
CA PHE A 98 0.51 -1.17 9.77
C PHE A 98 1.50 -2.13 10.44
N THR A 99 1.27 -3.43 10.25
CA THR A 99 2.18 -4.49 10.67
C THR A 99 2.37 -5.48 9.53
N GLU A 100 3.47 -6.22 9.56
CA GLU A 100 3.83 -7.14 8.47
C GLU A 100 2.94 -8.38 8.41
N THR A 101 2.54 -8.93 9.57
CA THR A 101 1.80 -10.20 9.64
C THR A 101 0.47 -10.04 10.36
N LYS A 102 -0.53 -10.82 9.93
CA LYS A 102 -1.84 -10.89 10.59
C LYS A 102 -1.71 -11.24 12.07
N ARG A 103 -0.80 -12.15 12.41
CA ARG A 103 -0.53 -12.55 13.79
C ARG A 103 -0.04 -11.38 14.64
N LYS A 104 0.93 -10.60 14.13
CA LYS A 104 1.43 -9.41 14.83
C LYS A 104 0.32 -8.36 14.99
N ALA A 105 -0.53 -8.17 13.98
CA ALA A 105 -1.70 -7.29 14.07
C ALA A 105 -2.64 -7.71 15.22
N ASP A 106 -2.98 -9.00 15.30
CA ASP A 106 -3.83 -9.55 16.36
C ASP A 106 -3.18 -9.42 17.73
N ASP A 107 -1.89 -9.72 17.85
CA ASP A 107 -1.13 -9.66 19.10
C ASP A 107 -1.07 -8.21 19.63
N ILE A 108 -0.73 -7.24 18.77
CA ILE A 108 -0.71 -5.82 19.14
C ILE A 108 -2.11 -5.33 19.55
N THR A 109 -3.14 -5.68 18.77
CA THR A 109 -4.53 -5.30 19.08
C THR A 109 -4.98 -5.85 20.42
N ARG A 110 -4.63 -7.10 20.75
CA ARG A 110 -4.98 -7.72 22.04
C ARG A 110 -4.29 -7.05 23.21
N ARG A 111 -3.02 -6.66 23.07
CA ARG A 111 -2.27 -5.98 24.13
C ARG A 111 -2.85 -4.59 24.40
N MET A 112 -3.05 -3.80 23.33
CA MET A 112 -3.63 -2.45 23.41
C MET A 112 -5.04 -2.37 23.98
N ARG A 113 -5.82 -3.47 23.93
CA ARG A 113 -7.18 -3.52 24.51
C ARG A 113 -7.21 -4.01 25.96
N ARG A 114 -6.12 -4.60 26.44
CA ARG A 114 -6.01 -5.15 27.80
C ARG A 114 -5.46 -4.12 28.77
N GLU A 115 -4.58 -3.25 28.29
CA GLU A 115 -4.17 -2.01 28.95
C GLU A 115 -5.27 -0.95 28.80
#